data_AF-A0A517ZX89-F1
#
_entry.id   AF-A0A517ZX89-F1
#
_cell.length_a   1.000
_cell.length_b   1.000
_cell.length_c   1.000
_cell.angle_alpha   90.00
_cell.angle_beta   90.00
_cell.angle_gamma   90.00
#
_symmetry.space_group_name_H-M   'P 1'
#
loop_
_entity.id
_entity.type
_entity.pdbx_description
1 polymer ?
#
loop_
_entity_poly.entity_id
_entity_poly.type
_entity_poly.pdbx_seq_one_letter_code
_entity_poly.pdbx_strand_id
1 'polypeptide(L)'
;MGLDVVELVMDVEEEFDIKVPDGDYEFLATVGDFHGYICVKTQVKKSDVCLSSKAFLRLRRGLMSAIGIDREQVRLETPIDELVPISGRRQNWHRLQEDMRVRLPELRRPEWLSTTLQTGAIAAILVSFLTASATLTDPFGPKLVWLSLFPLSIAATVLAYWLTVPWAVCLSPGCVTIRNLTTTVLNQNYYRLLSRENLPVEPSDEVYRRLVNMVSEHLGVPLEDIHPESRFIEDLGCG
;
A
#
# COMPACT_ATOMS: atom_id res chain seq x y z
N MET A 1 -16.49 -12.49 -12.48
CA MET A 1 -16.80 -12.64 -11.04
C MET A 1 -15.48 -12.88 -10.36
N GLY A 2 -14.65 -11.83 -10.31
CA GLY A 2 -13.37 -11.85 -9.62
C GLY A 2 -13.65 -11.81 -8.13
N LEU A 3 -12.89 -12.58 -7.36
CA LEU A 3 -12.94 -12.53 -5.92
C LEU A 3 -12.59 -11.13 -5.45
N ASP A 4 -13.29 -10.72 -4.39
CA ASP A 4 -12.88 -9.57 -3.63
C ASP A 4 -11.59 -9.96 -2.89
N VAL A 5 -10.51 -9.21 -3.04
CA VAL A 5 -9.28 -9.39 -2.25
C VAL A 5 -9.60 -9.50 -0.75
N VAL A 6 -10.71 -8.90 -0.33
CA VAL A 6 -11.31 -9.02 0.99
C VAL A 6 -11.56 -10.47 1.40
N GLU A 7 -12.10 -11.33 0.53
CA GLU A 7 -12.42 -12.74 0.86
C GLU A 7 -11.15 -13.55 1.12
N LEU A 8 -10.15 -13.45 0.25
CA LEU A 8 -8.84 -14.07 0.46
C LEU A 8 -8.21 -13.58 1.78
N VAL A 9 -8.30 -12.29 2.09
CA VAL A 9 -7.74 -11.78 3.35
C VAL A 9 -8.52 -12.30 4.56
N MET A 10 -9.85 -12.40 4.48
CA MET A 10 -10.67 -12.97 5.56
C MET A 10 -10.29 -14.43 5.85
N ASP A 11 -10.12 -15.25 4.82
CA ASP A 11 -9.74 -16.66 4.98
C ASP A 11 -8.31 -16.79 5.53
N VAL A 12 -7.39 -15.92 5.12
CA VAL A 12 -6.03 -15.86 5.69
C VAL A 12 -6.04 -15.39 7.15
N GLU A 13 -6.88 -14.42 7.52
CA GLU A 13 -7.07 -14.00 8.90
C GLU A 13 -7.56 -15.15 9.79
N GLU A 14 -8.51 -15.94 9.29
CA GLU A 14 -9.06 -17.09 10.00
C GLU A 14 -8.04 -18.24 10.12
N GLU A 15 -7.38 -18.62 9.01
CA GLU A 15 -6.41 -19.73 8.98
C GLU A 15 -5.21 -19.49 9.90
N PHE A 16 -4.72 -18.25 9.98
CA PHE A 16 -3.53 -17.92 10.78
C PHE A 16 -3.83 -17.25 12.13
N ASP A 17 -5.11 -17.08 12.50
CA ASP A 17 -5.55 -16.36 13.71
C ASP A 17 -4.90 -14.96 13.84
N ILE A 18 -4.93 -14.20 12.73
CA ILE A 18 -4.40 -12.83 12.67
C ILE A 18 -5.49 -11.82 12.36
N LYS A 19 -5.20 -10.55 12.64
CA LYS A 19 -6.02 -9.41 12.21
C LYS A 19 -5.18 -8.44 11.38
N VAL A 20 -5.68 -8.11 10.19
CA VAL A 20 -5.15 -7.15 9.24
C VAL A 20 -6.03 -5.91 9.31
N PRO A 21 -5.59 -4.81 9.94
CA PRO A 21 -6.33 -3.56 9.93
C PRO A 21 -6.46 -2.99 8.52
N ASP A 22 -7.55 -2.29 8.22
CA ASP A 22 -7.80 -1.63 6.92
C ASP A 22 -6.62 -0.79 6.41
N GLY A 23 -5.90 -0.11 7.31
CA GLY A 23 -4.73 0.69 6.96
C GLY A 23 -3.49 -0.11 6.55
N ASP A 24 -3.43 -1.41 6.84
CA ASP A 24 -2.27 -2.27 6.56
C ASP A 24 -2.37 -3.03 5.23
N TYR A 25 -3.59 -3.25 4.69
CA TYR A 25 -3.81 -3.92 3.39
C TYR A 25 -2.98 -3.30 2.27
N GLU A 26 -2.81 -1.98 2.34
CA GLU A 26 -2.05 -1.17 1.41
C GLU A 26 -0.57 -1.53 1.31
N PHE A 27 -0.02 -2.18 2.35
CA PHE A 27 1.37 -2.60 2.40
C PHE A 27 1.55 -4.07 1.99
N LEU A 28 0.45 -4.80 1.75
CA LEU A 28 0.43 -6.22 1.37
C LEU A 28 0.29 -6.36 -0.15
N ALA A 29 1.18 -5.71 -0.90
CA ALA A 29 1.07 -5.64 -2.36
C ALA A 29 1.47 -6.96 -3.04
N THR A 30 2.44 -7.68 -2.47
CA THR A 30 2.91 -8.98 -3.00
C THR A 30 2.60 -10.15 -2.07
N VAL A 31 2.62 -11.36 -2.61
CA VAL A 31 2.49 -12.61 -1.83
C VAL A 31 3.56 -12.69 -0.74
N GLY A 32 4.79 -12.25 -1.05
CA GLY A 32 5.88 -12.19 -0.09
C GLY A 32 5.66 -11.17 1.03
N ASP A 33 5.03 -10.02 0.73
CA ASP A 33 4.67 -9.03 1.75
C ASP A 33 3.61 -9.59 2.71
N PHE A 34 2.62 -10.30 2.17
CA PHE A 34 1.57 -10.93 2.98
C PHE A 34 2.14 -12.06 3.84
N HIS A 35 2.99 -12.91 3.27
CA HIS A 35 3.72 -13.91 4.03
C HIS A 35 4.55 -13.29 5.16
N GLY A 36 5.34 -12.25 4.86
CA GLY A 36 6.14 -11.55 5.86
C GLY A 36 5.28 -10.95 6.98
N TYR A 37 4.11 -10.41 6.65
CA TYR A 37 3.14 -9.92 7.63
C TYR A 37 2.65 -11.04 8.55
N ILE A 38 2.27 -12.19 7.98
CA ILE A 38 1.82 -13.36 8.75
C ILE A 38 2.93 -13.80 9.70
N CYS A 39 4.17 -14.00 9.22
CA CYS A 39 5.29 -14.43 10.06
C CYS A 39 5.55 -13.50 11.24
N VAL A 40 5.44 -12.17 11.03
CA VAL A 40 5.64 -11.19 12.10
C VAL A 40 4.52 -11.24 13.13
N LYS A 41 3.27 -11.52 12.72
CA LYS A 41 2.09 -11.55 13.60
C LYS A 41 1.90 -12.87 14.32
N THR A 42 2.12 -13.99 13.65
CA THR A 42 1.97 -15.34 14.22
C THR A 42 3.10 -15.73 15.17
N GLN A 43 4.12 -14.87 15.32
CA GLN A 43 5.30 -15.13 16.15
C GLN A 43 5.81 -16.56 15.95
N VAL A 44 6.06 -16.98 14.70
CA VAL A 44 6.68 -18.29 14.47
C VAL A 44 8.01 -18.31 15.23
N LYS A 45 7.97 -18.98 16.39
CA LYS A 45 8.99 -19.02 17.43
C LYS A 45 10.23 -19.71 16.86
N LYS A 46 11.23 -18.95 16.39
CA LYS A 46 12.55 -19.55 16.15
C LYS A 46 13.77 -18.63 16.11
N SER A 47 13.64 -17.32 16.31
CA SER A 47 14.83 -16.51 16.53
C SER A 47 14.67 -15.62 17.75
N ASP A 48 15.58 -15.77 18.72
CA ASP A 48 15.76 -14.90 19.90
C ASP A 48 16.11 -13.44 19.53
N VAL A 49 16.01 -13.10 18.26
CA VAL A 49 16.26 -11.79 17.70
C VAL A 49 14.92 -11.08 17.58
N CYS A 50 14.72 -10.06 18.43
CA CYS A 50 13.63 -9.12 18.27
C CYS A 50 13.80 -8.34 16.95
N LEU A 51 13.30 -8.91 15.85
CA LEU A 51 13.39 -8.34 14.49
C LEU A 51 12.76 -6.95 14.43
N SER A 52 11.68 -6.73 15.17
CA SER A 52 11.07 -5.40 15.36
C SER A 52 12.03 -4.41 16.01
N SER A 53 12.82 -4.83 17.02
CA SER A 53 13.87 -3.97 17.59
C SER A 53 15.00 -3.71 16.60
N LYS A 54 15.42 -4.71 15.82
CA LYS A 54 16.44 -4.51 14.77
C LYS A 54 15.95 -3.58 13.66
N ALA A 55 14.69 -3.70 13.25
CA ALA A 55 14.03 -2.80 12.31
C ALA A 55 13.98 -1.37 12.86
N PHE A 56 13.58 -1.19 14.13
CA PHE A 56 13.57 0.11 14.79
C PHE A 56 14.96 0.74 14.84
N LEU A 57 15.99 -0.02 15.24
CA LEU A 57 17.36 0.47 15.31
C LEU A 57 17.92 0.84 13.94
N ARG A 58 17.48 0.18 12.86
CA ARG A 58 17.82 0.58 11.49
C ARG A 58 17.09 1.84 11.09
N LEU A 59 15.79 1.92 11.33
CA LEU A 59 14.98 3.08 11.02
C LEU A 59 15.50 4.33 11.74
N ARG A 60 15.80 4.21 13.03
CA ARG A 60 16.42 5.29 13.81
C ARG A 60 17.75 5.73 13.22
N ARG A 61 18.63 4.78 12.86
CA ARG A 61 19.92 5.12 12.23
C ARG A 61 19.72 5.84 10.91
N GLY A 62 18.81 5.38 10.06
CA GLY A 62 18.46 6.04 8.80
C GLY A 62 17.91 7.46 8.99
N LEU A 63 17.05 7.66 9.98
CA LEU A 63 16.53 8.99 10.32
C LEU A 63 17.64 9.93 10.79
N MET A 64 18.59 9.42 11.57
CA MET A 64 19.75 10.19 12.02
C MET A 64 20.69 10.55 10.85
N SER A 65 21.03 9.59 9.98
CA SER A 65 21.96 9.80 8.85
C SER A 65 21.36 10.62 7.71
N ALA A 66 20.11 10.34 7.32
CA ALA A 66 19.50 10.94 6.14
C ALA A 66 18.87 12.30 6.41
N ILE A 67 18.36 12.53 7.63
CA ILE A 67 17.59 13.73 8.00
C ILE A 67 18.33 14.58 9.05
N GLY A 68 19.28 14.01 9.80
CA GLY A 68 20.03 14.73 10.83
C GLY A 68 19.28 14.89 12.15
N ILE A 69 18.37 13.96 12.44
CA ILE A 69 17.54 13.96 13.66
C ILE A 69 18.34 13.38 14.84
N ASP A 70 18.17 13.96 16.03
CA ASP A 70 18.84 13.46 17.23
C ASP A 70 18.22 12.14 17.73
N ARG A 71 19.05 11.28 18.32
CA ARG A 71 18.63 9.94 18.75
C ARG A 71 17.48 9.99 19.77
N GLU A 72 17.46 11.00 20.63
CA GLU A 72 16.50 11.18 21.72
C GLU A 72 15.08 11.48 21.24
N GLN A 73 14.97 12.08 20.05
CA GLN A 73 13.71 12.44 19.39
C GLN A 73 13.04 11.21 18.78
N VAL A 74 13.83 10.22 18.35
CA VAL A 74 13.31 9.00 17.72
C VAL A 74 12.89 7.98 18.78
N ARG A 75 11.65 8.10 19.24
CA ARG A 75 10.98 7.13 20.11
C ARG A 75 9.87 6.43 19.35
N LEU A 76 9.47 5.22 19.80
CA LEU A 76 8.42 4.43 19.16
C LEU A 76 7.06 5.15 19.12
N GLU A 77 6.78 5.97 20.12
CA GLU A 77 5.52 6.72 20.23
C GLU A 77 5.58 8.11 19.57
N THR A 78 6.77 8.54 19.13
CA THR A 78 6.89 9.83 18.44
C THR A 78 6.09 9.78 17.13
N PRO A 79 5.23 10.78 16.86
CA PRO A 79 4.52 10.88 15.60
C PRO A 79 5.51 11.13 14.45
N ILE A 80 5.27 10.50 13.30
CA ILE A 80 6.17 10.63 12.14
C ILE A 80 6.21 12.06 11.60
N ASP A 81 5.09 12.79 11.74
CA ASP A 81 4.96 14.17 11.26
C ASP A 81 5.88 15.16 12.00
N GLU A 82 6.25 14.86 13.25
CA GLU A 82 7.18 15.67 14.04
C GLU A 82 8.63 15.46 13.57
N LEU A 83 8.98 14.23 13.21
CA LEU A 83 10.33 13.86 12.78
C LEU A 83 10.56 14.18 11.30
N VAL A 84 9.55 13.94 10.47
CA VAL A 84 9.59 14.16 9.03
C VAL A 84 8.40 15.04 8.64
N PRO A 85 8.52 16.38 8.76
CA PRO A 85 7.44 17.29 8.47
C PRO A 85 7.01 17.21 7.00
N ILE A 86 5.76 17.57 6.72
CA ILE A 86 5.17 17.55 5.36
C ILE A 86 6.02 18.39 4.39
N SER A 87 6.57 19.52 4.86
CA SER A 87 7.51 20.35 4.11
C SER A 87 8.80 19.60 3.78
N GLY A 88 9.03 19.30 2.51
CA GLY A 88 10.22 18.59 2.06
C GLY A 88 10.21 17.08 2.34
N ARG A 89 9.10 16.52 2.86
CA ARG A 89 8.97 15.10 3.19
C ARG A 89 9.38 14.20 2.04
N ARG A 90 8.89 14.45 0.82
CA ARG A 90 9.19 13.62 -0.35
C ARG A 90 10.70 13.48 -0.60
N GLN A 91 11.45 14.57 -0.45
CA GLN A 91 12.90 14.54 -0.63
C GLN A 91 13.61 13.83 0.54
N ASN A 92 13.19 14.12 1.77
CA ASN A 92 13.73 13.45 2.96
C ASN A 92 13.42 11.95 2.97
N TRP A 93 12.24 11.57 2.49
CA TRP A 93 11.80 10.18 2.35
C TRP A 93 12.64 9.44 1.32
N HIS A 94 12.91 10.07 0.17
CA HIS A 94 13.81 9.53 -0.84
C HIS A 94 15.23 9.31 -0.29
N ARG A 95 15.79 10.32 0.40
CA ARG A 95 17.11 10.19 1.05
C ARG A 95 17.14 9.05 2.08
N LEU A 96 16.09 8.93 2.89
CA LEU A 96 15.95 7.87 3.87
C LEU A 96 15.89 6.48 3.21
N GLN A 97 15.14 6.36 2.11
CA GLN A 97 15.01 5.13 1.33
C GLN A 97 16.35 4.70 0.73
N GLU A 98 17.09 5.64 0.14
CA GLU A 98 18.42 5.40 -0.44
C GLU A 98 19.45 4.98 0.61
N ASP A 99 19.47 5.65 1.77
CA ASP A 99 20.42 5.37 2.85
C ASP A 99 20.17 4.00 3.48
N MET A 100 18.91 3.68 3.80
CA MET A 100 18.57 2.42 4.44
C MET A 100 18.59 1.22 3.48
N ARG A 101 18.41 1.46 2.18
CA ARG A 101 18.22 0.44 1.12
C ARG A 101 17.06 -0.51 1.41
N VAL A 102 15.96 0.02 1.95
CA VAL A 102 14.72 -0.72 2.23
C VAL A 102 13.57 -0.14 1.43
N ARG A 103 12.50 -0.93 1.22
CA ARG A 103 11.22 -0.41 0.76
C ARG A 103 10.56 0.35 1.91
N LEU A 104 10.27 1.63 1.69
CA LEU A 104 9.46 2.43 2.61
C LEU A 104 8.03 2.48 2.07
N PRO A 105 7.03 2.69 2.95
CA PRO A 105 5.67 2.88 2.49
C PRO A 105 5.58 4.09 1.55
N GLU A 106 4.79 3.93 0.49
CA GLU A 106 4.61 4.96 -0.52
C GLU A 106 3.86 6.18 0.03
N LEU A 107 4.24 7.36 -0.43
CA LEU A 107 3.57 8.60 -0.07
C LEU A 107 2.26 8.73 -0.86
N ARG A 108 1.22 9.20 -0.17
CA ARG A 108 -0.15 9.35 -0.66
C ARG A 108 -0.54 10.80 -0.76
N ARG A 109 -1.57 11.05 -1.56
CA ARG A 109 -2.20 12.37 -1.63
C ARG A 109 -3.00 12.63 -0.36
N PRO A 110 -3.17 13.90 0.04
CA PRO A 110 -4.06 14.24 1.14
C PRO A 110 -5.47 13.73 0.91
N GLU A 111 -6.13 13.25 1.97
CA GLU A 111 -7.48 12.67 1.86
C GLU A 111 -8.52 13.66 1.35
N TRP A 112 -8.43 14.94 1.73
CA TRP A 112 -9.32 15.97 1.19
C TRP A 112 -9.18 16.13 -0.33
N LEU A 113 -7.97 15.91 -0.87
CA LEU A 113 -7.70 16.06 -2.30
C LEU A 113 -8.17 14.82 -3.07
N SER A 114 -7.96 13.62 -2.54
CA SER A 114 -8.46 12.40 -3.18
C SER A 114 -9.99 12.38 -3.21
N THR A 115 -10.65 12.73 -2.10
CA THR A 115 -12.12 12.78 -2.00
C THR A 115 -12.73 13.85 -2.90
N THR A 116 -12.13 15.04 -3.01
CA THR A 116 -12.61 16.09 -3.93
C THR A 116 -12.46 15.69 -5.40
N LEU A 117 -11.35 15.04 -5.77
CA LEU A 117 -11.16 14.51 -7.12
C LEU A 117 -12.16 13.39 -7.45
N GLN A 118 -12.38 12.45 -6.53
CA GLN A 118 -13.33 11.34 -6.72
C GLN A 118 -14.78 11.83 -6.81
N THR A 119 -15.21 12.67 -5.87
CA THR A 119 -16.57 13.22 -5.86
C THR A 119 -16.82 14.14 -7.05
N GLY A 120 -15.83 14.96 -7.44
CA GLY A 120 -15.90 15.78 -8.65
C GLY A 120 -16.02 14.96 -9.93
N ALA A 121 -15.27 13.86 -10.05
CA ALA A 121 -15.35 12.95 -11.18
C ALA A 121 -16.72 12.29 -11.30
N ILE A 122 -17.25 11.76 -10.18
CA ILE A 122 -18.57 11.13 -10.13
C ILE A 122 -19.66 12.14 -10.49
N ALA A 123 -19.60 13.35 -9.93
CA ALA A 123 -20.56 14.41 -10.23
C ALA A 123 -20.52 14.80 -11.71
N ALA A 124 -19.34 14.95 -12.31
CA ALA A 124 -19.20 15.30 -13.72
C ALA A 124 -19.73 14.20 -14.66
N ILE A 125 -19.51 12.93 -14.30
CA ILE A 125 -20.08 11.77 -15.00
C ILE A 125 -21.61 11.75 -14.88
N LEU A 126 -22.15 11.93 -13.67
CA LEU A 126 -23.60 11.95 -13.43
C LEU A 126 -24.29 13.09 -14.17
N VAL A 127 -23.71 14.29 -14.14
CA VAL A 127 -24.23 15.44 -14.89
C VAL A 127 -24.24 15.12 -16.39
N SER A 128 -23.14 14.58 -16.93
CA SER A 128 -23.05 14.18 -18.34
C SER A 128 -24.10 13.13 -18.73
N PHE A 129 -24.44 12.22 -17.81
CA PHE A 129 -25.45 11.18 -18.04
C PHE A 129 -26.89 11.71 -17.96
N LEU A 130 -27.19 12.54 -16.96
CA LEU A 130 -28.52 13.13 -16.75
C LEU A 130 -28.91 14.09 -17.87
N THR A 131 -27.96 14.87 -18.38
CA THR A 131 -28.23 15.79 -19.50
C THR A 131 -28.29 15.07 -20.84
N ALA A 132 -27.57 13.96 -21.01
CA ALA A 132 -27.71 13.09 -22.18
C ALA A 132 -29.11 12.43 -22.24
N SER A 133 -29.62 11.93 -21.10
CA SER A 133 -30.94 11.28 -21.06
C SER A 133 -32.09 12.26 -21.36
N ALA A 134 -32.01 13.50 -20.86
CA ALA A 134 -33.00 14.55 -21.12
C ALA A 134 -33.00 15.07 -22.58
N THR A 135 -31.89 14.91 -23.31
CA THR A 135 -31.78 15.39 -24.71
C THR A 135 -32.00 14.30 -25.75
N LEU A 136 -31.93 13.01 -25.37
CA LEU A 136 -32.32 11.90 -26.26
C LEU A 136 -33.81 11.89 -26.59
N THR A 137 -34.65 12.51 -25.76
CA THR A 137 -36.09 12.71 -26.01
C THR A 137 -36.38 13.84 -26.99
N ASP A 138 -35.42 14.75 -27.25
CA ASP A 138 -35.59 15.87 -28.17
C ASP A 138 -35.08 15.55 -29.59
N PRO A 139 -35.93 15.66 -30.64
CA PRO A 139 -35.54 15.34 -32.01
C PRO A 139 -34.56 16.34 -32.65
N PHE A 140 -34.49 17.58 -32.13
CA PHE A 140 -33.69 18.68 -32.70
C PHE A 140 -32.45 19.06 -31.86
N GLY A 141 -32.14 18.34 -30.78
CA GLY A 141 -31.01 18.65 -29.90
C GLY A 141 -29.64 18.33 -30.52
N PRO A 142 -28.55 19.03 -30.14
CA PRO A 142 -27.21 18.80 -30.68
C PRO A 142 -26.57 17.53 -30.07
N LYS A 143 -26.99 16.36 -30.54
CA LYS A 143 -26.54 15.03 -30.05
C LYS A 143 -25.02 14.85 -30.13
N LEU A 144 -24.34 15.51 -31.07
CA LEU A 144 -22.88 15.48 -31.24
C LEU A 144 -22.12 16.09 -30.06
N VAL A 145 -22.70 17.08 -29.36
CA VAL A 145 -22.04 17.79 -28.26
C VAL A 145 -21.85 16.86 -27.06
N TRP A 146 -22.81 15.98 -26.78
CA TRP A 146 -22.74 15.05 -25.64
C TRP A 146 -21.72 13.92 -25.81
N LEU A 147 -21.55 13.43 -27.05
CA LEU A 147 -20.48 12.47 -27.38
C LEU A 147 -19.09 13.05 -27.11
N SER A 148 -18.94 14.38 -27.09
CA SER A 148 -17.68 15.06 -26.79
C SER A 148 -17.51 15.44 -25.30
N LEU A 149 -18.60 15.71 -24.58
CA LEU A 149 -18.55 16.16 -23.18
C LEU A 149 -18.15 15.04 -22.20
N PHE A 150 -18.65 13.82 -22.41
CA PHE A 150 -18.29 12.67 -21.58
C PHE A 150 -16.79 12.34 -21.64
N PRO A 151 -16.16 12.16 -22.82
CA PRO A 151 -14.71 11.92 -22.88
C PRO A 151 -13.90 13.14 -22.42
N LEU A 152 -14.40 14.37 -22.61
CA LEU A 152 -13.74 15.57 -22.08
C LEU A 152 -13.73 15.59 -20.54
N SER A 153 -14.82 15.15 -19.90
CA SER A 153 -14.91 15.01 -18.44
C SER A 153 -13.93 13.96 -17.90
N ILE A 154 -13.82 12.81 -18.57
CA ILE A 154 -12.85 11.78 -18.21
C ILE A 154 -11.42 12.32 -18.39
N ALA A 155 -11.14 12.96 -19.53
CA ALA A 155 -9.82 13.55 -19.80
C ALA A 155 -9.46 14.64 -18.78
N ALA A 156 -10.40 15.50 -18.39
CA ALA A 156 -10.19 16.52 -17.36
C ALA A 156 -9.90 15.89 -15.98
N THR A 157 -10.57 14.80 -15.64
CA THR A 157 -10.34 14.05 -14.40
C THR A 157 -8.96 13.39 -14.40
N VAL A 158 -8.59 12.72 -15.50
CA VAL A 158 -7.26 12.12 -15.64
C VAL A 158 -6.17 13.20 -15.59
N LEU A 159 -6.37 14.33 -16.26
CA LEU A 159 -5.46 15.46 -16.20
C LEU A 159 -5.30 15.99 -14.76
N ALA A 160 -6.41 16.20 -14.04
CA ALA A 160 -6.39 16.62 -12.64
C ALA A 160 -5.69 15.59 -11.74
N TYR A 161 -5.91 14.29 -12.00
CA TYR A 161 -5.21 13.22 -11.31
C TYR A 161 -3.69 13.28 -11.55
N TRP A 162 -3.25 13.48 -12.78
CA TRP A 162 -1.82 13.61 -13.12
C TRP A 162 -1.19 14.87 -12.52
N LEU A 163 -1.88 16.00 -12.57
CA LEU A 163 -1.42 17.27 -12.00
C LEU A 163 -1.26 17.22 -10.48
N THR A 164 -1.98 16.32 -9.81
CA THR A 164 -1.96 16.17 -8.33
C THR A 164 -1.04 15.05 -7.83
N VAL A 165 -0.45 14.23 -8.72
CA VAL A 165 0.64 13.29 -8.39
C VAL A 165 1.77 13.93 -7.57
N PRO A 166 2.30 15.12 -7.90
CA PRO A 166 3.40 15.72 -7.13
C PRO A 166 3.03 16.05 -5.68
N TRP A 167 1.75 16.10 -5.33
CA TRP A 167 1.25 16.39 -3.98
C TRP A 167 1.09 15.13 -3.12
N ALA A 168 1.62 13.98 -3.56
CA ALA A 168 1.72 12.79 -2.73
C ALA A 168 2.78 12.97 -1.63
N VAL A 169 2.35 13.47 -0.46
CA VAL A 169 3.20 13.83 0.69
C VAL A 169 2.68 13.24 2.01
N CYS A 170 1.47 12.70 2.07
CA CYS A 170 0.94 12.09 3.29
C CYS A 170 1.42 10.64 3.43
N LEU A 171 1.59 10.14 4.65
CA LEU A 171 1.69 8.70 4.87
C LEU A 171 0.28 8.10 4.98
N SER A 172 0.18 6.79 4.77
CA SER A 172 -1.06 6.04 5.04
C SER A 172 -1.48 6.20 6.51
N PRO A 173 -2.80 6.22 6.81
CA PRO A 173 -3.32 6.36 8.17
C PRO A 173 -2.83 5.27 9.13
N GLY A 174 -2.35 4.12 8.63
CA GLY A 174 -1.69 3.12 9.47
C GLY A 174 -0.37 3.60 10.09
N CYS A 175 0.33 4.57 9.48
CA CYS A 175 1.68 5.00 9.84
C CYS A 175 1.73 6.33 10.62
N VAL A 176 0.98 6.44 11.72
CA VAL A 176 0.98 7.67 12.55
C VAL A 176 2.26 7.82 13.38
N THR A 177 2.74 6.72 13.96
CA THR A 177 3.89 6.71 14.88
C THR A 177 5.08 5.96 14.29
N ILE A 178 6.27 6.20 14.86
CA ILE A 178 7.49 5.44 14.51
C ILE A 178 7.33 3.94 14.75
N ARG A 179 6.54 3.53 15.76
CA ARG A 179 6.20 2.13 15.99
C ARG A 179 5.50 1.53 14.77
N ASN A 180 4.44 2.18 14.31
CA ASN A 180 3.67 1.66 13.18
C ASN A 180 4.53 1.64 11.93
N LEU A 181 5.26 2.71 11.65
CA LEU A 181 6.20 2.77 10.54
C LEU A 181 7.25 1.66 10.61
N THR A 182 7.80 1.38 11.79
CA THR A 182 8.78 0.30 11.97
C THR A 182 8.17 -1.06 11.65
N THR A 183 6.94 -1.32 12.10
CA THR A 183 6.22 -2.56 11.82
C THR A 183 5.94 -2.69 10.33
N THR A 184 5.46 -1.64 9.68
CA THR A 184 5.24 -1.61 8.23
C THR A 184 6.53 -1.88 7.45
N VAL A 185 7.62 -1.19 7.79
CA VAL A 185 8.93 -1.40 7.15
C VAL A 185 9.46 -2.81 7.40
N LEU A 186 9.24 -3.37 8.59
CA LEU A 186 9.61 -4.76 8.89
C LEU A 186 8.85 -5.73 7.97
N ASN A 187 7.52 -5.58 7.87
CA ASN A 187 6.67 -6.47 7.09
C ASN A 187 7.02 -6.41 5.59
N GLN A 188 7.13 -5.21 5.02
CA GLN A 188 7.48 -4.98 3.60
C GLN A 188 8.91 -5.39 3.23
N ASN A 189 9.78 -5.64 4.21
CA ASN A 189 11.18 -6.00 3.97
C ASN A 189 11.58 -7.25 4.73
N TYR A 190 10.61 -8.08 5.13
CA TYR A 190 10.83 -9.20 6.05
C TYR A 190 12.00 -10.09 5.59
N TYR A 191 11.92 -10.61 4.35
CA TYR A 191 12.97 -11.45 3.78
C TYR A 191 14.31 -10.72 3.63
N ARG A 192 14.31 -9.47 3.15
CA ARG A 192 15.54 -8.67 2.98
C ARG A 192 16.22 -8.43 4.34
N LEU A 193 15.45 -8.24 5.40
CA LEU A 193 15.96 -8.05 6.76
C LEU A 193 16.50 -9.36 7.35
N LEU A 194 15.83 -10.50 7.11
CA LEU A 194 16.34 -11.82 7.49
C LEU A 194 17.68 -12.11 6.82
N SER A 195 17.75 -11.98 5.50
CA SER A 195 18.98 -12.23 4.74
C SER A 195 20.13 -11.34 5.20
N ARG A 196 19.85 -10.06 5.49
CA ARG A 196 20.88 -9.11 5.94
C ARG A 196 21.40 -9.40 7.35
N GLU A 197 20.59 -10.02 8.20
CA GLU A 197 21.01 -10.48 9.53
C GLU A 197 21.62 -11.89 9.50
N ASN A 198 21.80 -12.47 8.31
CA ASN A 198 22.24 -13.86 8.12
C ASN A 198 21.38 -14.86 8.91
N LEU A 199 20.11 -14.52 9.10
CA LEU A 199 19.13 -15.41 9.71
C LEU A 199 18.64 -16.39 8.65
N PRO A 200 18.46 -17.67 8.99
CA PRO A 200 17.98 -18.65 8.04
C PRO A 200 16.59 -18.26 7.53
N VAL A 201 16.48 -18.06 6.22
CA VAL A 201 15.21 -18.02 5.52
C VAL A 201 14.81 -19.48 5.33
N GLU A 202 14.11 -20.07 6.31
CA GLU A 202 13.79 -21.51 6.25
C GLU A 202 12.96 -21.80 4.98
N PRO A 203 13.42 -22.69 4.06
CA PRO A 203 12.71 -23.02 2.82
C PRO A 203 11.48 -23.93 3.01
N SER A 204 11.00 -24.09 4.24
CA SER A 204 9.82 -24.87 4.58
C SER A 204 8.88 -24.07 5.46
N ASP A 205 8.72 -22.77 5.17
CA ASP A 205 7.70 -21.99 5.85
C ASP A 205 6.34 -22.58 5.47
N GLU A 206 5.80 -23.42 6.35
CA GLU A 206 4.47 -23.99 6.26
C GLU A 206 3.46 -22.88 6.00
N VAL A 207 3.70 -21.70 6.59
CA VAL A 207 2.96 -20.46 6.34
C VAL A 207 2.99 -20.07 4.85
N TYR A 208 4.16 -20.06 4.20
CA TYR A 208 4.25 -19.73 2.77
C TYR A 208 3.49 -20.74 1.92
N ARG A 209 3.64 -22.03 2.20
CA ARG A 209 2.93 -23.08 1.44
C ARG A 209 1.42 -22.97 1.61
N ARG A 210 0.96 -22.74 2.85
CA ARG A 210 -0.46 -22.55 3.17
C ARG A 210 -1.01 -21.31 2.47
N LEU A 211 -0.28 -20.19 2.54
CA LEU A 211 -0.64 -18.95 1.86
C LEU A 211 -0.74 -19.16 0.35
N VAL A 212 0.26 -19.76 -0.30
CA VAL A 212 0.25 -19.98 -1.74
C VAL A 212 -0.89 -20.92 -2.16
N ASN A 213 -1.21 -21.94 -1.36
CA ASN A 213 -2.36 -22.80 -1.62
C ASN A 213 -3.68 -22.01 -1.56
N MET A 214 -3.89 -21.20 -0.53
CA MET A 214 -5.09 -20.34 -0.45
C MET A 214 -5.16 -19.37 -1.63
N VAL A 215 -4.06 -18.72 -1.99
CA VAL A 215 -3.99 -17.84 -3.15
C VAL A 215 -4.33 -18.58 -4.45
N SER A 216 -3.85 -19.81 -4.62
CA SER A 216 -4.15 -20.65 -5.79
C SER A 216 -5.61 -21.10 -5.83
N GLU A 217 -6.17 -21.53 -4.71
CA GLU A 217 -7.56 -21.98 -4.58
C GLU A 217 -8.56 -20.85 -4.87
N HIS A 218 -8.27 -19.65 -4.34
CA HIS A 218 -9.08 -18.47 -4.59
C HIS A 218 -8.87 -17.97 -6.03
N LEU A 219 -7.65 -17.62 -6.43
CA LEU A 219 -7.41 -16.94 -7.70
C LEU A 219 -7.45 -17.85 -8.93
N GLY A 220 -7.48 -19.18 -8.73
CA GLY A 220 -7.42 -20.15 -9.83
C GLY A 220 -6.08 -20.14 -10.58
N VAL A 221 -5.04 -19.56 -9.98
CA VAL A 221 -3.70 -19.45 -10.56
C VAL A 221 -2.88 -20.69 -10.20
N PRO A 222 -2.15 -21.32 -11.14
CA PRO A 222 -1.27 -22.44 -10.85
C PRO A 222 -0.21 -22.11 -9.78
N LEU A 223 0.07 -23.03 -8.87
CA LEU A 223 1.07 -22.86 -7.81
C LEU A 223 2.46 -22.47 -8.33
N GLU A 224 2.79 -22.86 -9.56
CA GLU A 224 4.06 -22.56 -10.23
C GLU A 224 4.22 -21.10 -10.65
N ASP A 225 3.10 -20.39 -10.87
CA ASP A 225 3.09 -18.98 -11.28
C ASP A 225 3.07 -18.01 -10.07
N ILE A 226 2.92 -18.55 -8.86
CA ILE A 226 2.84 -17.77 -7.63
C ILE A 226 4.24 -17.65 -7.01
N HIS A 227 4.82 -16.45 -7.10
CA HIS A 227 6.12 -16.12 -6.54
C HIS A 227 6.01 -15.07 -5.42
N PRO A 228 7.01 -14.97 -4.53
CA PRO A 228 6.99 -13.95 -3.46
C PRO A 228 6.92 -12.50 -3.98
N GLU A 229 7.42 -12.26 -5.19
CA GLU A 229 7.37 -10.95 -5.83
C GLU A 229 6.09 -10.71 -6.63
N SER A 230 5.24 -11.74 -6.82
CA SER A 230 3.98 -11.62 -7.55
C SER A 230 3.04 -10.65 -6.82
N ARG A 231 2.57 -9.63 -7.55
CA ARG A 231 1.64 -8.62 -7.06
C ARG A 231 0.20 -9.10 -7.23
N PHE A 232 -0.61 -8.96 -6.18
CA PHE A 232 -2.01 -9.42 -6.21
C PHE A 232 -2.82 -8.77 -7.34
N ILE A 233 -2.72 -7.45 -7.49
CA ILE A 233 -3.52 -6.71 -8.47
C ILE A 233 -2.92 -6.82 -9.89
N GLU A 234 -1.62 -6.58 -10.02
CA GLU A 234 -0.96 -6.45 -11.32
C GLU A 234 -0.65 -7.79 -11.99
N ASP A 235 -0.22 -8.79 -11.22
CA ASP A 235 0.26 -10.07 -11.76
C ASP A 235 -0.76 -11.20 -11.61
N LEU A 236 -1.51 -11.21 -10.51
CA LEU A 236 -2.50 -12.26 -10.20
C LEU A 236 -3.93 -11.86 -10.58
N GLY A 237 -4.14 -10.64 -11.07
CA GLY A 237 -5.42 -10.20 -11.61
C GLY A 237 -6.52 -9.95 -10.58
N CYS A 238 -6.17 -9.63 -9.33
CA CYS A 238 -7.12 -9.17 -8.33
C CYS A 238 -7.60 -7.75 -8.65
N GLY A 239 -8.63 -7.60 -9.48
CA GLY A 239 -9.20 -6.29 -9.85
C GLY A 239 -10.63 -6.34 -10.37
#